data_AF-A0A511V1A3-F1
#
_entry.id   AF-A0A511V1A3-F1
#
_cell.length_a   1.000
_cell.length_b   1.000
_cell.length_c   1.000
_cell.angle_alpha   90.00
_cell.angle_beta   90.00
_cell.angle_gamma   90.00
#
_symmetry.space_group_name_H-M   'P 1'
#
loop_
_entity.id
_entity.type
_entity.pdbx_description
1 polymer ?
#
loop_
_entity_poly.entity_id
_entity_poly.type
_entity_poly.pdbx_seq_one_letter_code
_entity_poly.pdbx_strand_id
1 'polypeptide(L)' 'MLLTFLMYFIIFFSISRAFSLFGGKWSPFAKTHWKLDLFICLGMSLFVTLLLM' A
#
# COMPACT_ATOMS: atom_id res chain seq x y z
N MET A 1 -3.54 2.85 -18.04
CA MET A 1 -2.95 3.68 -16.97
C MET A 1 -3.78 3.70 -15.71
N LEU A 2 -5.00 4.26 -15.73
CA LEU A 2 -5.78 4.41 -14.49
C LEU A 2 -6.20 3.06 -13.89
N LEU A 3 -6.54 2.09 -14.74
CA LEU A 3 -6.87 0.72 -14.31
C LEU A 3 -5.66 -0.03 -13.71
N THR A 4 -4.48 0.10 -14.31
CA THR A 4 -3.24 -0.50 -13.81
C THR A 4 -2.78 0.13 -12.50
N PHE A 5 -2.89 1.44 -12.38
CA PHE A 5 -2.66 2.16 -11.12
C PHE A 5 -3.58 1.66 -10.00
N LEU A 6 -4.88 1.53 -10.29
CA LEU A 6 -5.86 1.09 -9.31
C LEU A 6 -5.60 -0.36 -8.85
N MET A 7 -5.21 -1.25 -9.77
CA MET A 7 -4.83 -2.63 -9.45
C MET A 7 -3.63 -2.70 -8.51
N TYR A 8 -2.55 -1.98 -8.82
CA TYR A 8 -1.37 -1.93 -7.94
C TYR A 8 -1.71 -1.32 -6.59
N PHE A 9 -2.50 -0.25 -6.57
CA PHE A 9 -2.95 0.39 -5.33
C PHE A 9 -3.73 -0.58 -4.43
N ILE A 10 -4.69 -1.32 -4.99
CA ILE A 10 -5.48 -2.31 -4.23
C ILE A 10 -4.58 -3.43 -3.70
N ILE A 11 -3.61 -3.89 -4.48
CA ILE A 11 -2.67 -4.95 -4.06
C ILE A 11 -1.82 -4.46 -2.90
N PHE A 12 -1.13 -3.32 -3.04
CA PHE A 12 -0.28 -2.77 -1.98
C PHE A 12 -1.08 -2.43 -0.72
N PHE A 13 -2.28 -1.88 -0.88
CA PHE A 13 -3.16 -1.56 0.24
C PHE A 13 -3.64 -2.82 0.97
N SER A 14 -4.05 -3.86 0.23
CA SER A 14 -4.44 -5.15 0.80
C SER A 14 -3.29 -5.81 1.56
N ILE A 15 -2.08 -5.76 1.02
CA ILE A 15 -0.87 -6.30 1.66
C ILE A 15 -0.55 -5.51 2.93
N SER A 16 -0.55 -4.17 2.86
CA SER A 16 -0.31 -3.31 4.03
C SER A 16 -1.34 -3.58 5.14
N ARG A 17 -2.61 -3.79 4.80
CA ARG A 17 -3.66 -4.13 5.76
C ARG A 17 -3.52 -5.54 6.32
N ALA A 18 -3.12 -6.51 5.50
CA ALA A 18 -2.80 -7.85 5.98
C ALA A 18 -1.64 -7.79 7.00
N PHE A 19 -0.55 -7.08 6.69
CA PHE A 19 0.56 -6.91 7.63
C PHE A 19 0.20 -6.11 8.89
N SER A 20 -0.75 -5.18 8.80
CA SER A 20 -1.26 -4.44 9.97
C SER A 20 -2.13 -5.34 10.87
N LEU A 21 -2.96 -6.21 10.28
CA LEU A 21 -3.86 -7.14 11.00
C LEU A 21 -3.11 -8.34 11.60
N PHE A 22 -2.20 -8.95 10.84
CA PHE A 22 -1.47 -10.16 11.25
C PHE A 22 -0.14 -9.86 11.96
N GLY A 23 0.39 -8.64 11.82
CA GLY A 23 1.75 -8.31 12.24
C GLY A 23 1.98 -8.10 13.75
N GLY A 24 0.92 -8.00 14.56
CA GLY A 24 1.04 -7.81 16.01
C GLY A 24 2.01 -6.68 16.43
N LYS A 25 2.59 -6.72 17.64
CA LYS A 25 3.57 -5.70 18.11
C LYS A 25 4.88 -5.64 17.31
N TRP A 26 5.12 -6.58 16.40
CA TRP A 26 6.40 -6.77 15.70
C TRP A 26 6.42 -6.17 14.30
N SER A 27 5.26 -5.86 13.72
CA SER A 27 5.21 -5.24 12.39
C SER A 27 5.38 -3.72 12.48
N PRO A 28 6.28 -3.11 11.69
CA PRO A 28 6.34 -1.66 11.56
C PRO A 28 5.02 -1.05 11.06
N PHE A 29 4.12 -1.87 10.50
CA PHE A 29 2.78 -1.50 10.03
C PHE A 29 1.65 -1.76 11.04
N ALA A 30 1.94 -2.31 12.22
CA ALA A 30 0.92 -2.51 13.25
C ALA A 30 0.62 -1.23 14.04
N LYS A 31 1.52 -0.25 13.99
CA LYS A 31 1.35 1.08 14.58
C LYS A 31 1.06 2.18 13.55
N THR A 32 1.12 1.88 12.25
CA THR A 32 0.81 2.87 11.23
C THR A 32 -0.67 3.19 11.26
N HIS A 33 -0.98 4.48 11.33
CA HIS A 33 -2.35 4.94 11.16
C HIS A 33 -2.75 4.70 9.72
N TRP A 34 -3.94 4.14 9.50
CA TRP A 34 -4.56 3.86 8.19
C TRP A 34 -4.37 4.96 7.13
N LYS A 35 -4.28 6.24 7.54
CA LYS A 35 -4.02 7.40 6.67
C LYS A 35 -2.61 7.40 6.06
N LEU A 36 -1.61 7.02 6.85
CA LEU A 36 -0.20 7.01 6.42
C LEU A 36 0.05 5.85 5.45
N ASP A 37 -0.53 4.68 5.71
CA ASP A 37 -0.50 3.54 4.78
C ASP A 37 -1.20 3.87 3.45
N LEU A 38 -2.30 4.61 3.50
CA LEU A 38 -2.99 5.11 2.30
C LEU A 38 -2.07 5.99 1.46
N PHE A 39 -1.35 6.93 2.09
CA PHE A 39 -0.45 7.84 1.39
C PHE A 39 0.76 7.11 0.78
N ILE A 40 1.34 6.16 1.52
CA ILE A 40 2.45 5.33 1.03
C ILE A 40 2.02 4.44 -0.12
N CYS A 41 0.87 3.75 0.01
CA CYS A 41 0.34 2.91 -1.06
C CYS A 41 0.04 3.72 -2.32
N LEU A 42 -0.49 4.93 -2.15
CA LEU A 42 -0.80 5.83 -3.26
C LEU A 42 0.47 6.33 -3.96
N GLY A 43 1.50 6.69 -3.20
CA GLY A 43 2.82 7.06 -3.75
C GLY A 43 3.50 5.91 -4.47
N MET A 44 3.52 4.70 -3.87
CA MET A 44 4.14 3.53 -4.50
C MET A 44 3.39 3.03 -5.72
N SER A 45 2.05 3.02 -5.72
CA SER A 45 1.29 2.65 -6.91
C SER A 45 1.51 3.65 -8.05
N LEU A 46 1.67 4.94 -7.75
CA LEU A 46 2.00 5.97 -8.75
C LEU A 46 3.42 5.78 -9.29
N PHE A 47 4.40 5.56 -8.41
CA PHE A 47 5.79 5.32 -8.79
C PHE A 47 5.93 4.08 -9.67
N VAL A 48 5.33 2.96 -9.29
CA VAL A 48 5.36 1.70 -10.06
C VAL A 48 4.65 1.87 -11.41
N THR A 49 3.52 2.59 -11.44
CA THR A 49 2.80 2.85 -12.70
C THR A 49 3.62 3.73 -13.64
N LEU A 50 4.35 4.73 -13.12
CA LEU A 50 5.23 5.59 -13.91
C LEU A 50 6.48 4.86 -14.40
N LEU A 51 7.01 3.91 -13.63
CA LEU A 51 8.22 3.15 -13.97
C LEU A 51 7.97 2.04 -15.02
N LEU A 52 6.75 1.51 -15.06
CA LEU A 52 6.31 0.47 -16.00
C LEU A 52 5.67 1.02 -17.30
N MET A 53 5.56 2.35 -17.43
CA MET A 53 5.17 3.05 -18.66
C MET A 53 6.40 3.50 -19.42
#